data_AF-A0A956UPF1-F1
#
_entry.id   AF-A0A956UPF1-F1
#
_cell.length_a   1.000
_cell.length_b   1.000
_cell.length_c   1.000
_cell.angle_alpha   90.00
_cell.angle_beta   90.00
_cell.angle_gamma   90.00
#
_symmetry.space_group_name_H-M   'P 1'
#
loop_
_entity.id
_entity.type
_entity.pdbx_description
1 polymer ?
#
loop_
_entity_poly.entity_id
_entity_poly.type
_entity_poly.pdbx_seq_one_letter_code
_entity_poly.pdbx_strand_id
1 'polypeptide(L)'
;IFPIPYDMGALAPKHWVYAVRHNGDTIAFRIDHLAEAGFAEETVGGTEIVAFTSSDGIGARAYERRDVAFVTFDPGKGTATSSDGRDWQLSEAAMTADDGETLPRLAGHNAYFFAVSNHAPNWRLWTAE
;
A
#
# COMPACT_ATOMS: atom_id res chain seq x y z
N ILE A 1 -19.22 -10.35 25.62
CA ILE A 1 -19.52 -9.83 24.26
C ILE A 1 -18.90 -8.44 24.19
N PHE A 2 -17.94 -8.22 23.30
CA PHE A 2 -17.44 -6.89 22.99
C PHE A 2 -18.40 -6.29 21.96
N PRO A 3 -19.13 -5.19 22.27
CA PRO A 3 -20.01 -4.57 21.30
C PRO A 3 -19.14 -3.91 20.22
N ILE A 4 -19.37 -4.27 18.96
CA ILE A 4 -18.76 -3.61 17.81
C ILE A 4 -19.80 -2.58 17.36
N PRO A 5 -19.58 -1.27 17.52
CA PRO A 5 -20.46 -0.27 16.95
C PRO A 5 -20.43 -0.45 15.43
N TYR A 6 -21.57 -0.87 14.86
CA TYR A 6 -21.74 -1.14 13.45
C TYR A 6 -22.46 0.05 12.82
N ASP A 7 -21.69 0.98 12.27
CA ASP A 7 -22.14 1.87 11.20
C ASP A 7 -20.93 2.32 10.36
N MET A 8 -21.22 2.72 9.12
CA MET A 8 -20.40 3.31 8.06
C MET A 8 -20.16 2.31 6.91
N GLY A 9 -20.81 2.56 5.78
CA GLY A 9 -20.74 1.80 4.52
C GLY A 9 -19.38 1.83 3.81
N ALA A 10 -18.28 1.61 4.54
CA ALA A 10 -16.91 1.74 4.06
C ALA A 10 -16.34 0.43 3.48
N LEU A 11 -16.64 -0.74 4.06
CA LEU A 11 -16.22 -2.05 3.53
C LEU A 11 -16.85 -3.22 4.31
N ALA A 12 -17.01 -4.38 3.69
CA ALA A 12 -17.44 -5.59 4.42
C ALA A 12 -16.35 -6.00 5.43
N PRO A 13 -16.69 -6.45 6.66
CA PRO A 13 -15.71 -6.76 7.70
C PRO A 13 -14.61 -7.74 7.28
N LYS A 14 -14.99 -8.77 6.51
CA LYS A 14 -14.08 -9.82 6.01
C LYS A 14 -13.45 -9.49 4.65
N HIS A 15 -13.52 -8.25 4.21
CA HIS A 15 -12.83 -7.84 3.00
C HIS A 15 -11.31 -7.80 3.26
N TRP A 16 -10.52 -8.26 2.29
CA TRP A 16 -9.06 -8.26 2.39
C TRP A 16 -8.50 -6.87 2.08
N VAL A 17 -7.65 -6.38 2.97
CA VAL A 17 -6.91 -5.14 2.80
C VAL A 17 -5.43 -5.36 3.04
N TYR A 18 -4.60 -4.53 2.41
CA TYR A 18 -3.21 -4.37 2.77
C TYR A 18 -3.09 -3.17 3.70
N ALA A 19 -2.67 -3.39 4.94
CA ALA A 19 -2.52 -2.34 5.94
C ALA A 19 -1.05 -1.96 6.08
N VAL A 20 -0.75 -0.66 5.97
CA VAL A 20 0.57 -0.08 6.20
C VAL A 20 0.49 0.78 7.45
N ARG A 21 1.38 0.53 8.41
CA ARG A 21 1.45 1.30 9.65
C ARG A 21 2.80 1.99 9.76
N HIS A 22 2.79 3.30 9.98
CA HIS A 22 4.00 4.10 10.12
C HIS A 22 3.76 5.27 11.07
N ASN A 23 4.69 5.51 11.99
CA ASN A 23 4.65 6.60 12.99
C ASN A 23 3.31 6.78 13.73
N GLY A 24 2.60 5.68 14.00
CA GLY A 24 1.32 5.68 14.72
C GLY A 24 0.08 5.73 13.83
N ASP A 25 0.22 6.11 12.56
CA ASP A 25 -0.87 6.16 11.59
C ASP A 25 -0.95 4.88 10.77
N THR A 26 -2.15 4.56 10.31
CA THR A 26 -2.42 3.39 9.48
C THR A 26 -3.21 3.78 8.24
N ILE A 27 -2.81 3.29 7.08
CA ILE A 27 -3.59 3.33 5.86
C ILE A 27 -3.88 1.90 5.42
N ALA A 28 -5.13 1.64 5.02
CA ALA A 28 -5.56 0.37 4.49
C ALA A 28 -5.91 0.52 3.01
N PHE A 29 -5.32 -0.32 2.16
CA PHE A 29 -5.61 -0.40 0.73
C PHE A 29 -6.46 -1.62 0.46
N ARG A 30 -7.58 -1.48 -0.25
CA ARG A 30 -8.23 -2.66 -0.80
C ARG A 30 -7.37 -3.20 -1.94
N ILE A 31 -7.06 -4.49 -1.90
CA ILE A 31 -6.14 -5.09 -2.88
C ILE A 31 -6.75 -5.07 -4.28
N ASP A 32 -8.07 -5.25 -4.39
CA ASP A 32 -8.81 -5.19 -5.66
C ASP A 32 -8.73 -3.79 -6.31
N HIS A 33 -9.05 -2.73 -5.57
CA HIS A 33 -8.94 -1.36 -6.07
C HIS A 33 -7.50 -0.95 -6.35
N LEU A 34 -6.54 -1.40 -5.53
CA LEU A 34 -5.13 -1.10 -5.77
C LEU A 34 -4.64 -1.77 -7.06
N ALA A 35 -5.12 -2.99 -7.35
CA ALA A 35 -4.83 -3.67 -8.61
C ALA A 35 -5.43 -2.91 -9.81
N GLU A 36 -6.65 -2.39 -9.68
CA GLU A 36 -7.32 -1.62 -10.73
C GLU A 36 -6.62 -0.27 -11.00
N ALA A 37 -6.15 0.42 -9.95
CA ALA A 37 -5.39 1.66 -10.08
C ALA A 37 -3.93 1.44 -10.51
N GLY A 38 -3.41 0.21 -10.39
CA GLY A 38 -2.01 -0.14 -10.59
C GLY A 38 -1.15 0.14 -9.35
N PHE A 39 -1.15 1.38 -8.88
CA PHE A 39 -0.43 1.79 -7.67
C PHE A 39 -1.13 2.95 -6.97
N ALA A 40 -0.71 3.24 -5.73
CA ALA A 40 -1.20 4.37 -4.95
C ALA A 40 -0.04 5.11 -4.30
N GLU A 41 0.05 6.41 -4.52
CA GLU A 41 0.99 7.30 -3.84
C GLU A 41 0.26 8.04 -2.72
N GLU A 42 0.78 7.95 -1.49
CA GLU A 42 0.08 8.42 -0.30
C GLU A 42 1.05 8.90 0.77
N THR A 43 0.55 9.68 1.74
CA THR A 43 1.30 10.02 2.95
C THR A 43 0.76 9.26 4.15
N VAL A 44 1.63 8.62 4.94
CA VAL A 44 1.28 7.95 6.20
C VAL A 44 2.30 8.29 7.28
N GLY A 45 1.83 8.81 8.43
CA GLY A 45 2.72 9.18 9.53
C GLY A 45 3.78 10.22 9.16
N GLY A 46 3.47 11.10 8.20
CA GLY A 46 4.38 12.11 7.65
C GLY A 46 5.36 11.60 6.59
N THR A 47 5.28 10.32 6.21
CA THR A 47 6.18 9.70 5.22
C THR A 47 5.44 9.51 3.89
N GLU A 48 6.05 10.00 2.82
CA GLU A 48 5.61 9.74 1.44
C GLU A 48 5.86 8.28 1.09
N ILE A 49 4.81 7.57 0.67
CA ILE A 49 4.86 6.15 0.34
C ILE A 49 4.25 5.89 -1.03
N VAL A 50 4.62 4.74 -1.60
CA VAL A 50 3.96 4.17 -2.75
C VAL A 50 3.60 2.73 -2.46
N ALA A 51 2.36 2.34 -2.75
CA ALA A 51 1.85 0.99 -2.62
C ALA A 51 1.60 0.37 -3.99
N PHE A 52 2.10 -0.85 -4.18
CA PHE A 52 1.92 -1.65 -5.39
C PHE A 52 1.34 -3.00 -5.03
N THR A 53 0.56 -3.61 -5.92
CA THR A 53 0.20 -5.02 -5.76
C THR A 53 1.42 -5.92 -5.90
N SER A 54 1.42 -7.06 -5.22
CA SER A 54 2.49 -8.04 -5.38
C SER A 54 2.34 -8.78 -6.72
N SER A 55 3.46 -9.21 -7.29
CA SER A 55 3.47 -9.95 -8.57
C SER A 55 2.76 -11.31 -8.53
N ASP A 56 2.54 -11.86 -7.33
CA ASP A 56 1.71 -13.05 -7.12
C ASP A 56 0.20 -12.75 -7.10
N GLY A 57 -0.21 -11.47 -7.14
CA GLY A 57 -1.60 -11.02 -7.12
C GLY A 57 -2.34 -11.22 -5.79
N ILE A 58 -1.67 -11.70 -4.74
CA ILE A 58 -2.30 -12.08 -3.47
C ILE A 58 -2.30 -10.91 -2.47
N GLY A 59 -1.43 -9.92 -2.65
CA GLY A 59 -1.25 -8.84 -1.69
C GLY A 59 -0.71 -7.57 -2.32
N ALA A 60 -0.04 -6.79 -1.48
CA ALA A 60 0.62 -5.57 -1.87
C ALA A 60 1.90 -5.35 -1.06
N ARG A 61 2.70 -4.39 -1.51
CA ARG A 61 3.90 -3.92 -0.83
C ARG A 61 3.91 -2.40 -0.87
N ALA A 62 4.28 -1.79 0.24
CA ALA A 62 4.53 -0.34 0.31
C ALA A 62 6.01 -0.06 0.52
N TYR A 63 6.50 0.98 -0.14
CA TYR A 63 7.87 1.48 -0.05
C TYR A 63 7.84 2.97 0.28
N GLU A 64 8.91 3.49 0.88
CA GLU A 64 9.11 4.93 0.92
C GLU A 64 9.18 5.43 -0.51
N ARG A 65 8.50 6.53 -0.80
CA ARG A 65 8.52 7.13 -2.14
C ARG A 65 9.55 8.27 -2.23
N ARG A 66 9.72 9.01 -1.12
CA ARG A 66 10.48 10.26 -1.05
C ARG A 66 9.96 11.23 -2.13
N ASP A 67 10.80 11.59 -3.09
CA ASP A 67 10.52 12.50 -4.20
C ASP A 67 10.29 11.79 -5.54
N VAL A 68 10.34 10.45 -5.58
CA VAL A 68 10.17 9.67 -6.81
C VAL A 68 8.68 9.58 -7.19
N ALA A 69 8.30 10.20 -8.29
CA ALA A 69 6.94 10.06 -8.84
C ALA A 69 6.86 8.90 -9.85
N PHE A 70 5.94 7.97 -9.64
CA PHE A 70 5.68 6.83 -10.51
C PHE A 70 4.62 7.15 -11.56
N VAL A 71 4.77 6.58 -12.75
CA VAL A 71 3.85 6.80 -13.87
C VAL A 71 3.27 5.50 -14.43
N THR A 72 3.99 4.38 -14.28
CA THR A 72 3.52 3.07 -14.74
C THR A 72 3.93 1.98 -13.75
N PHE A 73 3.17 0.89 -13.78
CA PHE A 73 3.46 -0.32 -13.03
C PHE A 73 3.09 -1.56 -13.86
N ASP A 74 4.03 -2.49 -14.00
CA ASP A 74 3.83 -3.82 -14.57
C ASP A 74 3.79 -4.85 -13.42
N PRO A 75 2.60 -5.26 -12.95
CA PRO A 75 2.47 -6.24 -11.89
C PRO A 75 3.03 -7.62 -12.28
N GLY A 76 3.01 -7.97 -13.57
CA GLY A 76 3.51 -9.26 -14.05
C GLY A 76 5.02 -9.41 -13.91
N LYS A 77 5.76 -8.29 -13.97
CA LYS A 77 7.21 -8.24 -13.76
C LYS A 77 7.61 -7.71 -12.38
N GLY A 78 6.68 -7.07 -11.67
CA GLY A 78 6.98 -6.34 -10.44
C GLY A 78 7.92 -5.18 -10.70
N THR A 79 7.71 -4.46 -11.80
CA THR A 79 8.55 -3.32 -12.22
C THR A 79 7.68 -2.07 -12.33
N ALA A 80 8.12 -0.95 -11.78
CA ALA A 80 7.48 0.35 -11.92
C ALA A 80 8.41 1.32 -12.66
N THR A 81 7.87 2.24 -13.45
CA THR A 81 8.69 3.29 -14.10
C THR A 81 8.36 4.64 -13.46
N SER A 82 9.39 5.39 -13.09
CA SER A 82 9.27 6.75 -12.58
C SER A 82 9.16 7.77 -13.71
N SER A 83 8.67 8.96 -13.38
CA SER A 83 8.46 10.08 -14.32
C SER A 83 9.74 10.58 -15.01
N ASP A 84 10.90 10.29 -14.43
CA ASP A 84 12.23 10.54 -15.01
C ASP A 84 12.69 9.43 -15.97
N GLY A 85 11.89 8.37 -16.14
CA GLY A 85 12.14 7.25 -17.04
C GLY A 85 12.95 6.09 -16.45
N ARG A 86 13.26 6.11 -15.14
CA ARG A 86 13.96 4.98 -14.49
C ARG A 86 13.02 3.83 -14.16
N ASP A 87 13.52 2.61 -14.34
CA ASP A 87 12.80 1.40 -13.96
C ASP A 87 13.20 0.95 -12.55
N TRP A 88 12.18 0.60 -11.77
CA TRP A 88 12.27 0.24 -10.36
C TRP A 88 11.76 -1.19 -10.17
N GLN A 89 12.63 -2.06 -9.69
CA GLN A 89 12.27 -3.44 -9.39
C GLN A 89 11.80 -3.58 -7.96
N LEU A 90 10.58 -4.10 -7.79
CA LEU A 90 10.04 -4.43 -6.47
C LEU A 90 10.70 -5.71 -5.94
N SER A 91 11.15 -5.66 -4.70
CA SER A 91 11.62 -6.83 -3.96
C SER A 91 10.99 -6.91 -2.56
N GLU A 92 11.27 -7.98 -1.83
CA GLU A 92 10.76 -8.15 -0.47
C GLU A 92 11.32 -7.13 0.52
N ALA A 93 12.53 -6.62 0.32
CA ALA A 93 13.22 -5.74 1.27
C ALA A 93 13.16 -4.26 0.87
N ALA A 94 13.27 -3.97 -0.42
CA ALA A 94 13.32 -2.62 -0.95
C ALA A 94 12.87 -2.61 -2.42
N MET A 95 12.60 -1.43 -2.95
CA MET A 95 12.48 -1.21 -4.38
C MET A 95 13.81 -0.63 -4.88
N THR A 96 14.33 -1.16 -5.97
CA THR A 96 15.68 -0.84 -6.46
C THR A 96 15.63 -0.32 -7.87
N ALA A 97 16.23 0.84 -8.12
CA ALA A 97 16.41 1.40 -9.45
C ALA A 97 17.58 0.72 -10.19
N ASP A 98 17.64 0.92 -11.50
CA ASP A 98 18.71 0.43 -12.37
C ASP A 98 20.10 1.00 -12.02
N ASP A 99 20.15 2.23 -11.49
CA ASP A 99 21.36 2.90 -11.00
C ASP A 99 21.83 2.43 -9.60
N GLY A 100 21.05 1.58 -8.93
CA GLY A 100 21.32 1.06 -7.60
C GLY A 100 20.73 1.88 -6.45
N GLU A 101 19.99 2.96 -6.72
CA GLU A 101 19.20 3.66 -5.72
C GLU A 101 18.14 2.72 -5.10
N THR A 102 17.89 2.86 -3.80
CA THR A 102 16.92 2.01 -3.09
C THR A 102 15.92 2.81 -2.28
N LEU A 103 14.67 2.35 -2.34
CA LEU A 103 13.53 2.81 -1.56
C LEU A 103 13.12 1.70 -0.59
N PRO A 104 13.30 1.88 0.74
CA PRO A 104 13.07 0.83 1.72
C PRO A 104 11.58 0.49 1.81
N ARG A 105 11.29 -0.79 2.08
CA ARG A 105 9.93 -1.27 2.30
C ARG A 105 9.40 -0.81 3.66
N LEU A 106 8.15 -0.39 3.71
CA LEU A 106 7.42 -0.17 4.96
C LEU A 106 6.79 -1.47 5.47
N ALA A 107 6.66 -1.54 6.80
CA ALA A 107 5.93 -2.61 7.46
C ALA A 107 4.44 -2.55 7.08
N GLY A 108 4.03 -3.49 6.23
CA GLY A 108 2.63 -3.67 5.86
C GLY A 108 2.30 -5.14 5.66
N HIS A 109 1.04 -5.49 5.91
CA HIS A 109 0.56 -6.86 5.90
C HIS A 109 -0.88 -6.96 5.39
N ASN A 110 -1.21 -8.09 4.79
CA ASN A 110 -2.58 -8.42 4.45
C ASN A 110 -3.37 -8.73 5.72
N ALA A 111 -4.56 -8.16 5.84
CA ALA A 111 -5.45 -8.37 6.96
C ALA A 111 -6.91 -8.31 6.51
N TYR A 112 -7.81 -8.88 7.32
CA TYR A 112 -9.22 -8.55 7.20
C TYR A 112 -9.47 -7.14 7.72
N PHE A 113 -10.34 -6.39 7.03
CA PHE A 113 -10.64 -5.01 7.37
C PHE A 113 -11.05 -4.81 8.84
N PHE A 114 -11.87 -5.72 9.41
CA PHE A 114 -12.26 -5.65 10.82
C PHE A 114 -11.08 -5.67 11.80
N ALA A 115 -9.98 -6.35 11.45
CA ALA A 115 -8.81 -6.45 12.31
C ALA A 115 -8.07 -5.11 12.35
N VAL A 116 -8.00 -4.43 11.20
CA VAL A 116 -7.39 -3.10 11.08
C VAL A 116 -8.24 -2.06 11.81
N SER A 117 -9.54 -2.00 11.50
CA SER A 117 -10.45 -0.97 12.03
C SER A 117 -10.62 -1.03 13.54
N ASN A 118 -10.45 -2.21 14.15
CA ASN A 118 -10.58 -2.39 15.60
C ASN A 118 -9.28 -2.17 16.37
N HIS A 119 -8.12 -2.31 15.74
CA HIS A 119 -6.81 -2.30 16.43
C HIS A 119 -6.04 -0.99 16.22
N ALA A 120 -6.21 -0.31 15.08
CA ALA A 120 -5.55 0.95 14.81
C ALA A 120 -6.43 2.12 15.28
N PRO A 121 -5.96 3.02 16.17
CA PRO A 121 -6.77 4.17 16.60
C PRO A 121 -6.90 5.23 15.50
N ASN A 122 -5.84 5.40 14.69
CA ASN A 122 -5.78 6.37 13.59
C ASN A 122 -5.63 5.60 12.28
N TRP A 123 -6.74 5.21 11.67
CA TRP A 123 -6.74 4.55 10.37
C TRP A 123 -7.57 5.32 9.34
N ARG A 124 -7.17 5.20 8.08
CA ARG A 124 -8.00 5.59 6.94
C ARG A 124 -8.00 4.48 5.89
N LEU A 125 -9.11 4.37 5.16
CA LEU A 125 -9.19 3.53 3.97
C LEU A 125 -8.74 4.38 2.77
N TRP A 126 -7.84 3.83 1.95
CA TRP A 126 -7.49 4.42 0.67
C TRP A 126 -8.61 4.21 -0.34
N THR A 127 -8.90 5.27 -1.12
CA THR A 127 -9.85 5.26 -2.22
C THR A 127 -9.16 5.87 -3.44
N ALA A 128 -9.22 5.19 -4.59
CA ALA A 128 -8.85 5.81 -5.86
C ALA A 128 -9.88 6.92 -6.17
N GLU A 129 -9.42 8.16 -6.32
CA GLU A 129 -10.23 9.30 -6.80
C GLU A 129 -10.29 9.33 -8.34
#